data_AF-A0A815NB45-F1
#
_entry.id   AF-A0A815NB45-F1
#
_cell.length_a   1.000
_cell.length_b   1.000
_cell.length_c   1.000
_cell.angle_alpha   90.00
_cell.angle_beta   90.00
_cell.angle_gamma   90.00
#
_symmetry.space_group_name_H-M   'P 1'
#
loop_
_entity.id
_entity.type
_entity.pdbx_description
1 polymer ?
#
loop_
_entity_poly.entity_id
_entity_poly.type
_entity_poly.pdbx_seq_one_letter_code
_entity_poly.pdbx_strand_id
1 'polypeptide(L)'
;MFNNITNYCVPLFKENFKYITTSRLDFRDGRRNFNLALNKFSHLTIDEIRKFHTGSRVKKSRRFGRSLQPSTKSLDIPKSSDDHRKYYMQSVTDQGKCGSCVAQDVSAAVEGVYALKNNVRLSLNRQMLIDCDWFIQQHVARDHSVIKH
;
A
#
# COMPACT_ATOMS: atom_id res chain seq x y z
N MET A 1 -12.95 22.89 20.61
CA MET A 1 -12.61 21.93 19.52
C MET A 1 -11.70 20.80 19.98
N PHE A 2 -10.62 21.07 20.74
CA PHE A 2 -9.70 20.05 21.28
C PHE A 2 -10.39 18.94 22.10
N ASN A 3 -11.34 19.27 22.99
CA ASN A 3 -12.01 18.27 23.84
C ASN A 3 -12.76 17.18 23.05
N ASN A 4 -13.34 17.51 21.89
CA ASN A 4 -14.06 16.52 21.07
C ASN A 4 -13.11 15.55 20.36
N ILE A 5 -11.95 16.02 19.92
CA ILE A 5 -10.93 15.17 19.28
C ILE A 5 -10.36 14.20 20.32
N THR A 6 -10.04 14.68 21.52
CA THR A 6 -9.52 13.83 22.59
C THR A 6 -10.53 12.78 23.03
N ASN A 7 -11.82 13.16 23.13
CA ASN A 7 -12.89 12.24 23.52
C ASN A 7 -13.19 11.16 22.46
N TYR A 8 -12.84 11.38 21.19
CA TYR A 8 -13.00 10.39 20.12
C TYR A 8 -11.75 9.50 19.97
N CYS A 9 -10.57 10.12 19.82
CA CYS A 9 -9.35 9.39 19.48
C CYS A 9 -8.80 8.55 20.64
N VAL A 10 -8.89 9.02 21.89
CA VAL A 10 -8.30 8.31 23.03
C VAL A 10 -9.01 6.99 23.33
N PRO A 11 -10.37 6.93 23.42
CA PRO A 11 -11.06 5.65 23.60
C PRO A 11 -10.80 4.66 22.47
N LEU A 12 -10.82 5.13 21.22
CA LEU A 12 -10.57 4.30 20.03
C LEU A 12 -9.15 3.73 20.03
N PHE A 13 -8.14 4.56 20.37
CA PHE A 13 -6.78 4.09 20.53
C PHE A 13 -6.64 3.02 21.63
N LYS A 14 -7.32 3.20 22.77
CA LYS A 14 -7.32 2.20 23.86
C LYS A 14 -7.89 0.87 23.40
N GLU A 15 -8.98 0.89 22.63
CA GLU A 15 -9.59 -0.31 22.07
C GLU A 15 -8.64 -1.03 21.10
N ASN A 16 -8.07 -0.30 20.14
CA ASN A 16 -7.09 -0.85 19.20
C ASN A 16 -5.83 -1.38 19.91
N PHE A 17 -5.36 -0.69 20.94
CA PHE A 17 -4.21 -1.14 21.75
C PHE A 17 -4.50 -2.45 22.46
N LYS A 18 -5.71 -2.62 23.01
CA LYS A 18 -6.14 -3.88 23.62
C LYS A 18 -6.15 -5.00 22.59
N TYR A 19 -6.72 -4.77 21.40
CA TYR A 19 -6.73 -5.74 20.31
C TYR A 19 -5.31 -6.15 19.87
N ILE A 20 -4.41 -5.19 19.70
CA ILE A 20 -3.01 -5.44 19.33
C ILE A 20 -2.30 -6.28 20.41
N THR A 21 -2.54 -5.96 21.69
CA THR A 21 -1.92 -6.68 22.81
C THR A 21 -2.41 -8.12 22.89
N THR A 22 -3.73 -8.35 22.74
CA THR A 22 -4.29 -9.70 22.68
C THR A 22 -3.74 -10.50 21.50
N SER A 23 -3.68 -9.91 20.29
CA SER A 23 -3.09 -10.58 19.11
C SER A 23 -1.61 -10.93 19.31
N ARG A 24 -0.86 -10.15 20.10
CA ARG A 24 0.54 -10.42 20.41
C ARG A 24 0.69 -11.60 21.37
N LEU A 25 -0.20 -11.72 22.35
CA LEU A 25 -0.25 -12.89 23.23
C LEU A 25 -0.61 -14.14 22.43
N ASP A 26 -1.65 -14.07 21.59
CA ASP A 26 -2.01 -15.18 20.71
C ASP A 26 -0.85 -15.62 19.81
N PHE A 27 -0.06 -14.68 19.26
CA PHE A 27 1.14 -14.98 18.48
C PHE A 27 2.20 -15.70 19.32
N ARG A 28 2.45 -15.25 20.55
CA ARG A 28 3.41 -15.89 21.48
C ARG A 28 2.98 -17.31 21.85
N ASP A 29 1.68 -17.54 21.99
CA ASP A 29 1.10 -18.84 22.32
C ASP A 29 0.95 -19.76 21.09
N GLY A 30 1.41 -19.34 19.91
CA GLY A 30 1.28 -20.13 18.67
C GLY A 30 -0.15 -20.20 18.11
N ARG A 31 -1.08 -19.40 18.63
CA ARG A 31 -2.48 -19.30 18.16
C ARG A 31 -2.64 -18.40 16.94
N ARG A 32 -1.61 -17.62 16.58
CA ARG A 32 -1.54 -16.80 15.37
C ARG A 32 -0.16 -16.91 14.73
N ASN A 33 -0.12 -16.84 13.40
CA ASN A 33 1.12 -16.87 12.61
C ASN A 33 1.68 -15.46 12.32
N PHE A 34 1.06 -14.42 12.86
CA PHE A 34 1.50 -13.03 12.70
C PHE A 34 1.30 -12.24 14.00
N ASN A 35 2.09 -11.19 14.17
CA ASN A 35 2.01 -10.27 15.31
C ASN A 35 1.56 -8.89 14.83
N LEU A 36 0.85 -8.17 15.69
CA LEU A 36 0.44 -6.79 15.48
C LEU A 36 1.30 -5.83 16.32
N ALA A 37 1.41 -4.60 15.83
CA ALA A 37 2.11 -3.53 16.52
C ALA A 37 1.36 -2.20 16.33
N LEU A 38 1.60 -1.28 17.26
CA LEU A 38 1.14 0.09 17.14
C LEU A 38 1.75 0.73 15.89
N ASN A 39 0.95 1.53 15.19
CA ASN A 39 1.38 2.29 14.03
C ASN A 39 0.57 3.60 13.95
N LYS A 40 0.83 4.41 12.91
CA LYS A 40 0.14 5.69 12.71
C LYS A 40 -1.37 5.60 12.55
N PHE A 41 -1.93 4.41 12.30
CA PHE A 41 -3.35 4.15 12.13
C PHE A 41 -4.03 3.62 13.40
N SER A 42 -3.30 3.41 14.49
CA SER A 42 -3.86 2.83 15.72
C SER A 42 -4.94 3.69 16.40
N HIS A 43 -5.13 4.94 15.97
CA HIS A 43 -6.17 5.84 16.44
C HIS A 43 -7.36 5.95 15.47
N LEU A 44 -7.40 5.14 14.41
CA LEU A 44 -8.44 5.16 13.40
C LEU A 44 -9.31 3.90 13.47
N THR A 45 -10.56 4.05 13.05
CA THR A 45 -11.46 2.95 12.75
C THR A 45 -11.10 2.33 11.39
N ILE A 46 -11.54 1.10 11.17
CA ILE A 46 -11.39 0.43 9.87
C ILE A 46 -12.07 1.25 8.75
N ASP A 47 -13.20 1.90 9.03
CA ASP A 47 -13.93 2.68 8.03
C ASP A 47 -13.23 4.00 7.71
N GLU A 48 -12.59 4.65 8.67
CA GLU A 48 -11.70 5.80 8.40
C GLU A 48 -10.49 5.39 7.57
N ILE A 49 -9.86 4.25 7.88
CA ILE A 49 -8.77 3.70 7.07
C ILE A 49 -9.27 3.44 5.65
N ARG A 50 -10.43 2.79 5.50
CA ARG A 50 -11.01 2.50 4.19
C ARG A 50 -11.29 3.78 3.40
N LYS A 51 -11.82 4.80 4.06
CA LYS A 51 -12.21 6.07 3.43
C LYS A 51 -11.01 6.88 2.95
N PHE A 52 -9.95 6.97 3.74
CA PHE A 52 -8.84 7.92 3.50
C PHE A 52 -7.53 7.28 3.03
N HIS A 53 -7.32 6.00 3.34
CA HIS A 53 -6.08 5.28 3.05
C HIS A 53 -6.26 4.11 2.07
N THR A 54 -7.51 3.83 1.69
CA THR A 54 -7.82 2.88 0.61
C THR A 54 -8.73 3.55 -0.40
N GLY A 55 -9.13 2.84 -1.46
CA GLY A 55 -10.15 3.33 -2.37
C GLY A 55 -9.79 3.30 -3.85
N SER A 56 -8.70 2.63 -4.23
CA SER A 56 -8.48 2.32 -5.64
C SER A 56 -9.54 1.37 -6.18
N ARG A 57 -10.56 1.95 -6.82
CA ARG A 57 -11.69 1.25 -7.44
C ARG A 57 -11.33 0.75 -8.84
N VAL A 58 -10.17 0.12 -8.97
CA VAL A 58 -9.77 -0.50 -10.23
C VAL A 58 -10.74 -1.64 -10.52
N LYS A 59 -11.74 -1.39 -11.38
CA LYS A 59 -12.56 -2.47 -11.92
C LYS A 59 -11.60 -3.39 -12.69
N LYS A 60 -11.79 -4.71 -12.62
CA LYS A 60 -11.16 -5.66 -13.54
C LYS A 60 -11.62 -5.33 -14.96
N SER A 61 -10.95 -4.37 -15.60
CA SER A 61 -11.10 -4.10 -17.02
C SER A 61 -10.59 -5.33 -17.76
N ARG A 62 -11.32 -5.75 -18.81
CA ARG A 62 -10.86 -6.81 -19.70
C ARG A 62 -9.55 -6.37 -20.33
N ARG A 63 -8.46 -7.04 -19.93
CA ARG A 63 -7.12 -7.08 -20.53
C ARG A 63 -6.90 -6.05 -21.66
N PHE A 64 -6.41 -4.87 -21.33
CA PHE A 64 -5.61 -4.10 -22.29
C PHE A 64 -4.20 -4.69 -22.26
N GLY A 65 -3.96 -5.67 -23.12
CA GLY A 65 -2.66 -6.33 -23.26
C GLY A 65 -2.78 -7.76 -23.81
N ARG A 66 -1.80 -8.16 -24.63
CA ARG A 66 -1.57 -9.55 -25.00
C ARG A 66 -1.46 -10.36 -23.71
N SER A 67 -2.34 -11.33 -23.51
CA SER A 67 -2.19 -12.32 -22.44
C SER A 67 -0.91 -13.10 -22.72
N LEU A 68 0.21 -12.66 -22.15
CA LEU A 68 1.43 -13.45 -22.13
C LEU A 68 1.12 -14.65 -21.25
N GLN A 69 0.82 -15.78 -21.90
CA GLN A 69 0.77 -17.04 -21.19
C GLN A 69 2.15 -17.27 -20.56
N PRO A 70 2.22 -17.67 -19.29
CA PRO A 70 3.48 -18.14 -18.72
C PRO A 70 4.08 -19.17 -19.67
N SER A 71 5.37 -19.00 -20.00
CA SER A 71 6.09 -19.98 -20.81
C SER A 71 5.90 -21.38 -20.21
N THR A 72 5.49 -22.35 -21.02
CA THR A 72 5.30 -23.75 -20.62
C THR A 72 6.62 -24.50 -20.36
N LYS A 73 7.77 -23.85 -20.56
CA LYS A 73 9.07 -24.39 -20.17
C LYS A 73 9.11 -24.51 -18.65
N SER A 74 9.44 -25.70 -18.15
CA SER A 74 9.76 -25.92 -16.73
C SER A 74 10.94 -25.03 -16.36
N LEU A 75 10.63 -23.90 -15.72
CA LEU A 75 11.64 -23.05 -15.11
C LEU A 75 11.92 -23.63 -13.74
N ASP A 76 13.18 -23.97 -13.46
CA ASP A 76 13.64 -24.29 -12.09
C ASP A 76 13.62 -23.00 -11.27
N ILE A 77 12.45 -22.67 -10.74
CA ILE A 77 12.26 -21.52 -9.86
C ILE A 77 12.75 -21.93 -8.46
N PRO A 78 13.74 -21.23 -7.88
CA PRO A 78 14.20 -21.54 -6.54
C PRO A 78 13.08 -21.35 -5.52
N LYS A 79 13.07 -22.20 -4.47
CA LYS A 79 12.04 -22.18 -3.40
C LYS A 79 11.97 -20.85 -2.64
N SER A 80 13.05 -20.07 -2.67
CA SER A 80 13.11 -18.69 -2.17
C SER A 80 14.12 -17.89 -2.98
N SER A 81 13.85 -16.61 -3.18
CA SER A 81 14.80 -15.66 -3.76
C SER A 81 14.57 -14.27 -3.17
N ASP A 82 15.49 -13.84 -2.30
CA ASP A 82 15.49 -12.50 -1.71
C ASP A 82 16.55 -11.58 -2.33
N ASP A 83 17.51 -12.14 -3.07
CA ASP A 83 18.69 -11.42 -3.58
C ASP A 83 18.32 -10.30 -4.56
N HIS A 84 17.23 -10.45 -5.29
CA HIS A 84 16.73 -9.44 -6.23
C HIS A 84 16.20 -8.18 -5.53
N ARG A 85 15.77 -8.27 -4.27
CA ARG A 85 15.19 -7.13 -3.56
C ARG A 85 16.21 -6.00 -3.34
N LYS A 86 17.46 -6.36 -3.01
CA LYS A 86 18.51 -5.38 -2.69
C LYS A 86 18.91 -4.54 -3.90
N TYR A 87 18.88 -5.13 -5.10
CA TYR A 87 19.36 -4.48 -6.32
C TYR A 87 18.26 -3.75 -7.10
N TYR A 88 17.02 -4.27 -7.07
CA TYR A 88 15.97 -3.80 -7.98
C TYR A 88 14.77 -3.12 -7.29
N MET A 89 14.65 -3.18 -5.96
CA MET A 89 13.55 -2.50 -5.24
C MET A 89 13.97 -1.12 -4.71
N GLN A 90 13.05 -0.16 -4.81
CA GLN A 90 13.19 1.15 -4.18
C GLN A 90 12.89 1.12 -2.68
N SER A 91 13.21 2.21 -1.98
CA SER A 91 12.86 2.37 -0.56
C SER A 91 11.35 2.36 -0.36
N VAL A 92 10.91 1.98 0.84
CA VAL A 92 9.50 2.02 1.24
C VAL A 92 9.02 3.47 1.23
N THR A 93 7.81 3.71 0.72
CA THR A 93 7.23 5.06 0.58
C THR A 93 5.91 5.17 1.33
N ASP A 94 5.48 6.40 1.64
CA ASP A 94 4.23 6.68 2.35
C ASP A 94 3.22 7.37 1.43
N GLN A 95 2.01 6.80 1.29
CA GLN A 95 0.91 7.40 0.51
C GLN A 95 0.21 8.56 1.23
N GLY A 96 0.46 8.73 2.53
CA GLY A 96 -0.24 9.71 3.35
C GLY A 96 -1.73 9.42 3.45
N LYS A 97 -2.55 10.48 3.59
CA LYS A 97 -4.03 10.42 3.63
C LYS A 97 -4.61 10.50 2.22
N CYS A 98 -4.13 9.62 1.34
CA CYS A 98 -4.57 9.54 -0.05
C CYS A 98 -4.76 8.06 -0.43
N GLY A 99 -5.85 7.75 -1.11
CA GLY A 99 -6.09 6.42 -1.67
C GLY A 99 -5.28 6.19 -2.96
N SER A 100 -3.99 6.55 -2.98
CA SER A 100 -3.11 6.52 -4.15
C SER A 100 -2.26 5.26 -4.27
N CYS A 101 -2.64 4.16 -3.60
CA CYS A 101 -1.90 2.90 -3.67
C CYS A 101 -1.72 2.40 -5.11
N VAL A 102 -2.71 2.58 -6.00
CA VAL A 102 -2.56 2.24 -7.42
C VAL A 102 -1.39 2.98 -8.11
N ALA A 103 -1.15 4.25 -7.77
CA ALA A 103 -0.04 5.02 -8.34
C ALA A 103 1.31 4.55 -7.79
N GLN A 104 1.33 4.11 -6.52
CA GLN A 104 2.51 3.48 -5.92
C GLN A 104 2.83 2.14 -6.55
N ASP A 105 1.83 1.27 -6.72
CA ASP A 105 1.98 -0.06 -7.32
C ASP A 105 2.49 0.03 -8.77
N VAL A 106 1.88 0.90 -9.57
CA VAL A 106 2.29 1.13 -10.98
C VAL A 106 3.72 1.66 -11.03
N SER A 107 4.07 2.64 -10.21
CA SER A 107 5.43 3.20 -10.19
C SER A 107 6.46 2.13 -9.79
N ALA A 108 6.20 1.38 -8.72
CA ALA A 108 7.12 0.35 -8.23
C ALA A 108 7.34 -0.76 -9.27
N ALA A 109 6.30 -1.15 -10.01
CA ALA A 109 6.41 -2.13 -11.08
C ALA A 109 7.31 -1.64 -12.23
N VAL A 110 7.11 -0.39 -12.68
CA VAL A 110 7.91 0.21 -13.75
C VAL A 110 9.36 0.42 -13.31
N GLU A 111 9.57 0.94 -12.09
CA GLU A 111 10.89 1.13 -11.49
C GLU A 111 11.65 -0.21 -11.40
N GLY A 112 10.99 -1.27 -10.95
CA GLY A 112 11.60 -2.60 -10.83
C GLY A 112 12.01 -3.21 -12.17
N VAL A 113 11.14 -3.14 -13.19
CA VAL A 113 11.47 -3.61 -14.54
C VAL A 113 12.59 -2.77 -15.15
N TYR A 114 12.58 -1.45 -14.93
CA TYR A 114 13.64 -0.58 -15.42
C TYR A 114 14.98 -0.90 -14.76
N ALA A 115 15.00 -1.09 -13.44
CA ALA A 115 16.20 -1.47 -12.71
C ALA A 115 16.74 -2.83 -13.17
N LEU A 116 15.87 -3.81 -13.39
CA LEU A 116 16.24 -5.13 -13.91
C LEU A 116 16.90 -5.03 -15.29
N LYS A 117 16.34 -4.22 -16.19
CA LYS A 117 16.82 -4.12 -17.57
C LYS A 117 18.09 -3.28 -17.71
N ASN A 118 18.16 -2.16 -16.98
CA ASN A 118 19.20 -1.14 -17.20
C ASN A 118 20.27 -1.16 -16.10
N ASN A 119 20.09 -1.96 -15.04
CA ASN A 119 20.92 -1.95 -13.85
C ASN A 119 21.04 -0.55 -13.20
N VAL A 120 19.99 0.27 -13.37
CA VAL A 120 19.91 1.65 -12.88
C VAL A 120 18.60 1.85 -12.13
N ARG A 121 18.70 2.40 -10.92
CA ARG A 121 17.56 2.70 -10.06
C ARG A 121 17.06 4.12 -10.32
N LEU A 122 15.91 4.24 -10.97
CA LEU A 122 15.19 5.51 -11.08
C LEU A 122 14.06 5.57 -10.05
N SER A 123 13.73 6.77 -9.59
CA SER A 123 12.53 7.02 -8.78
C SER A 123 11.56 7.87 -9.57
N LEU A 124 10.37 7.34 -9.82
CA LEU A 124 9.29 8.02 -10.52
C LEU A 124 8.54 8.96 -9.58
N ASN A 125 8.14 10.10 -10.13
CA ASN A 125 7.23 11.01 -9.45
C ASN A 125 5.81 10.43 -9.49
N ARG A 126 5.40 9.78 -8.40
CA ARG A 126 4.03 9.24 -8.22
C ARG A 126 2.94 10.31 -8.35
N GLN A 127 3.23 11.56 -7.99
CA GLN A 127 2.27 12.66 -8.09
C GLN A 127 1.94 12.95 -9.55
N MET A 128 2.88 12.76 -10.48
CA MET A 128 2.62 12.90 -11.92
C MET A 128 1.57 11.90 -12.41
N LEU A 129 1.60 10.66 -11.92
CA LEU A 129 0.57 9.66 -12.24
C LEU A 129 -0.78 10.05 -11.64
N ILE A 130 -0.77 10.58 -10.42
CA ILE A 130 -1.99 11.08 -9.78
C ILE A 130 -2.56 12.25 -10.59
N ASP A 131 -1.74 13.19 -11.06
CA ASP A 131 -2.21 14.44 -11.64
C ASP A 131 -2.45 14.38 -13.15
N CYS A 132 -1.84 13.46 -13.88
CA CYS A 132 -1.88 13.45 -15.34
C CYS A 132 -2.51 12.19 -15.95
N ASP A 133 -2.53 11.06 -15.24
CA ASP A 133 -3.09 9.82 -15.78
C ASP A 133 -4.59 9.74 -15.47
N TRP A 134 -5.42 9.89 -16.51
CA TRP A 134 -6.88 9.94 -16.37
C TRP A 134 -7.47 8.70 -15.71
N PHE A 135 -6.86 7.52 -15.89
CA PHE A 135 -7.34 6.27 -15.32
C PHE A 135 -7.02 6.22 -13.82
N ILE A 136 -5.79 6.57 -13.45
CA ILE A 136 -5.36 6.67 -12.06
C ILE A 136 -6.17 7.75 -11.34
N GLN A 137 -6.38 8.92 -11.94
CA GLN A 137 -7.21 9.99 -11.39
C GLN A 137 -8.61 9.51 -10.94
N GLN A 138 -9.28 8.70 -11.77
CA GLN A 138 -10.61 8.15 -11.46
C GLN A 138 -10.59 7.09 -10.35
N HIS A 139 -9.40 6.61 -9.98
CA HIS A 139 -9.17 5.52 -9.04
C HIS A 139 -8.30 5.94 -7.85
N VAL A 140 -8.06 7.23 -7.63
CA VAL A 140 -7.50 7.73 -6.38
C VAL A 140 -8.63 8.27 -5.52
N ALA A 141 -8.78 7.75 -4.30
CA ALA A 141 -9.65 8.40 -3.32
C ALA A 141 -8.99 9.70 -2.88
N ARG A 142 -9.41 10.82 -3.48
CA ARG A 142 -8.96 12.16 -3.14
C ARG A 142 -9.93 12.78 -2.13
N ASP A 143 -9.37 13.34 -1.06
CA ASP A 143 -10.08 14.40 -0.36
C ASP A 143 -9.96 15.66 -1.22
N HIS A 144 -11.06 16.06 -1.89
CA HIS A 144 -11.09 17.25 -2.75
C HIS A 144 -10.79 18.56 -2.00
N SER A 145 -10.67 18.52 -0.66
CA SER A 145 -10.27 19.66 0.16
C SER A 145 -8.76 19.98 0.15
N VAL A 146 -7.92 19.09 -0.40
CA VAL A 146 -6.44 19.24 -0.41
C VAL A 146 -5.90 19.78 -1.75
N ILE A 147 -6.74 19.91 -2.78
CA ILE A 147 -6.35 20.53 -4.06
C ILE A 147 -6.79 21.99 -4.04
N LYS A 148 -6.03 22.82 -3.33
CA LYS A 148 -5.95 24.26 -3.62
C LYS A 148 -4.50 24.58 -3.97
N HIS A 149 -4.20 24.58 -5.25
CA HIS A 149 -3.16 25.41 -5.85
C HIS A 149 -3.76 26.05 -7.10
#